data_AF-A0A7L4RD22-F1
#
_entry.id   AF-A0A7L4RD22-F1
#
_cell.length_a   1.000
_cell.length_b   1.000
_cell.length_c   1.000
_cell.angle_alpha   90.00
_cell.angle_beta   90.00
_cell.angle_gamma   90.00
#
_symmetry.space_group_name_H-M   'P 1'
#
loop_
_entity.id
_entity.type
_entity.pdbx_description
1 polymer ?
#
loop_
_entity_poly.entity_id
_entity_poly.type
_entity_poly.pdbx_seq_one_letter_code
_entity_poly.pdbx_strand_id
1 'polypeptide(L)'
;MCLACLDRIKWGKAVLGGIAFAVISQVVYTIESMLDLGYYTDPANFAVWSKIMMPNQGPPGMEYFALAIALAFVTGLIFTAAFQALRNSFEKDFLKAGTTFGALLFFVATLPGMATIYLNLAVPAGLVASWTVAGLVIDLLGGTAIAKISG
;
A
#
# COMPACT_ATOMS: atom_id res chain seq x y z
N MET A 1 -0.68 -3.51 -26.35
CA MET A 1 -1.41 -3.81 -25.10
C MET A 1 -2.22 -5.09 -25.36
N CYS A 2 -1.96 -6.18 -24.63
CA CYS A 2 -2.61 -7.46 -24.91
C CYS A 2 -4.02 -7.48 -24.32
N LEU A 3 -5.05 -7.25 -25.14
CA LEU A 3 -6.45 -7.31 -24.71
C LEU A 3 -6.80 -8.66 -24.07
N ALA A 4 -6.17 -9.74 -24.52
CA ALA A 4 -6.32 -11.09 -23.98
C ALA A 4 -5.82 -11.28 -22.53
N CYS A 5 -5.12 -10.29 -21.95
CA CYS A 5 -4.77 -10.31 -20.52
C CYS A 5 -5.92 -9.83 -19.63
N LEU A 6 -6.79 -8.95 -20.12
CA LEU A 6 -7.92 -8.43 -19.33
C LEU A 6 -9.02 -9.48 -19.15
N ASP A 7 -9.22 -10.34 -20.15
CA ASP A 7 -10.20 -11.44 -20.08
C ASP A 7 -9.86 -12.49 -19.01
N ARG A 8 -8.64 -12.48 -18.48
CA ARG A 8 -8.19 -13.38 -17.41
C ARG A 8 -8.54 -12.86 -16.01
N ILE A 9 -8.96 -11.60 -15.90
CA ILE A 9 -9.25 -10.99 -14.62
C ILE A 9 -10.58 -11.53 -14.08
N LYS A 10 -10.48 -12.31 -13.01
CA LYS A 10 -11.61 -12.75 -12.20
C LYS A 10 -11.95 -11.65 -11.21
N TRP A 11 -12.86 -10.76 -11.59
CA TRP A 11 -13.23 -9.58 -10.79
C TRP A 11 -13.64 -9.90 -9.34
N GLY A 12 -14.33 -11.03 -9.10
CA GLY A 12 -14.63 -11.47 -7.72
C GLY A 12 -13.37 -11.71 -6.88
N LYS A 13 -12.34 -12.34 -7.45
CA LYS A 13 -11.04 -12.52 -6.80
C LYS A 13 -10.30 -11.18 -6.64
N ALA A 14 -10.44 -10.27 -7.61
CA ALA A 14 -9.87 -8.92 -7.52
C ALA A 14 -10.46 -8.11 -6.36
N VAL A 15 -11.77 -8.17 -6.16
CA VAL A 15 -12.46 -7.54 -5.02
C VAL A 15 -11.99 -8.13 -3.70
N LEU A 16 -11.89 -9.47 -3.59
CA LEU A 16 -11.38 -10.13 -2.38
C LEU A 16 -9.92 -9.75 -2.10
N GLY A 17 -9.08 -9.66 -3.13
CA GLY A 17 -7.70 -9.20 -3.02
C GLY A 17 -7.61 -7.74 -2.57
N GLY A 18 -8.47 -6.87 -3.10
CA GLY A 18 -8.62 -5.48 -2.65
C GLY A 18 -8.97 -5.37 -1.17
N ILE A 19 -9.94 -6.15 -0.68
CA ILE A 19 -10.32 -6.19 0.73
C ILE A 19 -9.14 -6.67 1.59
N ALA A 20 -8.50 -7.78 1.21
CA ALA A 20 -7.38 -8.33 1.96
C ALA A 20 -6.22 -7.33 2.07
N PHE A 21 -5.86 -6.68 0.96
CA PHE A 21 -4.81 -5.65 0.94
C PHE A 21 -5.18 -4.44 1.81
N ALA A 22 -6.43 -3.98 1.75
CA ALA A 22 -6.90 -2.88 2.59
C ALA A 22 -6.77 -3.22 4.08
N VAL A 23 -7.23 -4.40 4.50
CA VAL A 23 -7.11 -4.85 5.91
C VAL A 23 -5.64 -4.92 6.35
N ILE A 24 -4.78 -5.55 5.54
CA ILE A 24 -3.34 -5.63 5.84
C ILE A 24 -2.74 -4.24 6.01
N SER A 25 -3.03 -3.34 5.07
CA SER A 25 -2.53 -1.96 5.09
C SER A 25 -2.99 -1.23 6.34
N GLN A 26 -4.27 -1.32 6.70
CA GLN A 26 -4.80 -0.66 7.91
C GLN A 26 -4.14 -1.16 9.18
N VAL A 27 -3.92 -2.48 9.31
CA VAL A 27 -3.23 -3.04 10.49
C VAL A 27 -1.80 -2.53 10.57
N VAL A 28 -1.04 -2.57 9.48
CA VAL A 28 0.37 -2.14 9.47
C VAL A 28 0.49 -0.64 9.73
N TYR A 29 -0.29 0.20 9.05
CA TYR A 29 -0.27 1.65 9.27
C TYR A 29 -0.76 2.03 10.67
N THR A 30 -1.71 1.30 11.25
CA THR A 30 -2.12 1.57 12.64
C THR A 30 -0.94 1.34 13.59
N ILE A 31 -0.21 0.23 13.44
CA ILE A 31 0.95 -0.07 14.29
C ILE A 31 2.07 0.96 14.05
N GLU A 32 2.40 1.27 12.80
CA GLU A 32 3.41 2.28 12.46
C GLU A 32 3.06 3.66 13.03
N SER A 33 1.80 4.10 12.87
CA SER A 33 1.37 5.41 13.38
C SER A 33 1.54 5.56 14.90
N MET A 34 1.44 4.46 15.65
CA MET A 34 1.71 4.47 17.10
C MET A 34 3.20 4.61 17.41
N LEU A 35 4.08 4.03 16.60
CA LEU A 35 5.53 4.12 16.75
C LEU A 35 6.04 5.50 16.35
N ASP A 36 5.42 6.11 15.34
CA ASP A 36 5.81 7.40 14.78
C ASP A 36 5.04 8.60 15.34
N LEU A 37 4.29 8.40 16.43
CA LEU A 37 3.44 9.43 17.03
C LEU A 37 4.19 10.74 17.29
N GLY A 38 5.46 10.66 17.69
CA GLY A 38 6.33 11.82 17.91
C GLY A 38 6.42 12.74 16.68
N TYR A 39 6.54 12.18 15.47
CA TYR A 39 6.57 12.97 14.23
C TYR A 39 5.24 13.65 13.93
N TYR A 40 4.12 12.95 14.19
CA TYR A 40 2.77 13.46 13.93
C TYR A 40 2.34 14.55 14.93
N THR A 41 2.91 14.56 16.14
CA THR A 41 2.58 15.55 17.18
C THR A 41 3.54 16.73 17.25
N ASP A 42 4.68 16.67 16.56
CA ASP A 42 5.65 17.77 16.53
C ASP A 42 5.12 18.95 15.70
N PRO A 43 4.92 20.14 16.30
CA PRO A 43 4.45 21.32 15.59
C PRO A 43 5.32 21.73 14.41
N ALA A 44 6.62 21.39 14.41
CA ALA A 44 7.53 21.67 13.30
C ALA A 44 7.10 20.94 12.01
N ASN A 45 6.39 19.82 12.11
CA ASN A 45 5.96 19.01 10.97
C ASN A 45 4.55 19.37 10.49
N PHE A 46 3.78 20.22 11.18
CA PHE A 46 2.36 20.42 10.85
C PHE A 46 2.10 20.98 9.45
N ALA A 47 3.07 21.68 8.87
CA ALA A 47 2.98 22.21 7.51
C ALA A 47 3.06 21.13 6.42
N VAL A 48 3.56 19.92 6.73
CA VAL A 48 3.74 18.85 5.73
C VAL A 48 2.45 18.06 5.51
N TRP A 49 1.51 18.12 6.46
CA TRP A 49 0.29 17.32 6.42
C TRP A 49 -0.77 17.97 5.54
N SER A 50 -1.46 17.14 4.78
CA SER A 50 -2.61 17.62 4.01
C SER A 50 -3.72 18.11 4.95
N LYS A 51 -4.52 19.07 4.47
CA LYS A 51 -5.72 19.54 5.20
C LYS A 51 -6.75 18.42 5.41
N ILE A 52 -6.70 17.36 4.61
CA ILE A 52 -7.54 16.17 4.79
C ILE A 52 -7.10 15.40 6.04
N MET A 53 -5.78 15.25 6.22
CA MET A 53 -5.21 14.53 7.35
C MET A 53 -5.26 15.35 8.64
N MET A 54 -4.94 16.65 8.60
CA MET A 54 -4.92 17.52 9.79
C MET A 54 -5.57 18.88 9.50
N PRO A 55 -6.90 18.98 9.44
CA PRO A 55 -7.59 20.23 9.13
C PRO A 55 -7.36 21.33 10.18
N ASN A 56 -7.24 20.95 11.46
CA ASN A 56 -7.11 21.87 12.60
C ASN A 56 -5.88 21.56 13.48
N GLN A 57 -4.79 21.03 12.92
CA GLN A 57 -3.60 20.59 13.69
C GLN A 57 -3.93 19.61 14.84
N GLY A 58 -5.02 18.87 14.68
CA GLY A 58 -5.51 17.87 15.61
C GLY A 58 -5.50 16.47 14.97
N PRO A 59 -6.06 15.46 15.67
CA PRO A 59 -6.13 14.11 15.13
C PRO A 59 -6.91 14.07 13.80
N PRO A 60 -6.59 13.12 12.90
CA PRO A 60 -7.32 12.99 11.65
C PRO A 60 -8.82 12.75 11.86
N GLY A 61 -9.62 13.41 11.05
CA GLY A 61 -11.08 13.20 11.03
C GLY A 61 -11.45 11.85 10.39
N MET A 62 -12.71 11.44 10.56
CA MET A 62 -13.23 10.20 9.96
C MET A 62 -13.12 10.16 8.44
N GLU A 63 -13.17 11.32 7.78
CA GLU A 63 -13.04 11.44 6.33
C GLU A 63 -11.68 10.95 5.82
N TYR A 64 -10.60 11.23 6.55
CA TYR A 64 -9.27 10.75 6.22
C TYR A 64 -9.21 9.23 6.24
N PHE A 65 -9.75 8.60 7.30
CA PHE A 65 -9.75 7.14 7.42
C PHE A 65 -10.61 6.46 6.34
N ALA A 66 -11.77 7.03 6.02
CA ALA A 66 -12.61 6.54 4.93
C ALA A 66 -11.89 6.58 3.58
N LEU A 67 -11.20 7.69 3.28
CA LEU A 67 -10.39 7.84 2.07
C LEU A 67 -9.19 6.88 2.07
N ALA A 68 -8.49 6.74 3.18
CA ALA A 68 -7.35 5.83 3.31
C ALA A 68 -7.75 4.37 3.04
N ILE A 69 -8.88 3.92 3.60
CA ILE A 69 -9.43 2.58 3.37
C ILE A 69 -9.85 2.41 1.91
N ALA A 70 -10.55 3.39 1.34
CA ALA A 70 -11.00 3.34 -0.05
C ALA A 70 -9.82 3.28 -1.03
N LEU A 71 -8.78 4.10 -0.82
CA LEU A 71 -7.57 4.08 -1.62
C LEU A 71 -6.81 2.76 -1.47
N ALA A 72 -6.68 2.23 -0.25
CA ALA A 72 -6.06 0.93 -0.04
C ALA A 72 -6.83 -0.20 -0.76
N PHE A 73 -8.16 -0.17 -0.72
CA PHE A 73 -9.00 -1.12 -1.46
C PHE A 73 -8.79 -1.03 -2.97
N VAL A 74 -8.80 0.19 -3.54
CA VAL A 74 -8.57 0.41 -4.97
C VAL A 74 -7.17 -0.03 -5.39
N THR A 75 -6.15 0.30 -4.60
CA THR A 75 -4.76 -0.15 -4.83
C THR A 75 -4.67 -1.67 -4.82
N GLY A 76 -5.27 -2.33 -3.82
CA GLY A 76 -5.29 -3.79 -3.75
C GLY A 76 -6.04 -4.45 -4.92
N LEU A 77 -7.12 -3.82 -5.40
CA LEU A 77 -7.85 -4.28 -6.58
C LEU A 77 -6.97 -4.20 -7.83
N ILE A 78 -6.26 -3.08 -8.02
CA ILE A 78 -5.31 -2.90 -9.13
C ILE A 78 -4.17 -3.92 -9.06
N PHE A 79 -3.57 -4.10 -7.87
CA PHE A 79 -2.49 -5.06 -7.67
C PHE A 79 -2.95 -6.50 -7.92
N THR A 80 -4.17 -6.84 -7.51
CA THR A 80 -4.74 -8.17 -7.77
C THR A 80 -4.98 -8.40 -9.25
N ALA A 81 -5.53 -7.41 -9.96
CA ALA A 81 -5.70 -7.46 -11.40
C ALA A 81 -4.36 -7.61 -12.13
N ALA A 82 -3.34 -6.84 -11.72
CA ALA A 82 -1.98 -6.92 -12.26
C ALA A 82 -1.37 -8.31 -12.04
N PHE A 83 -1.49 -8.88 -10.83
CA PHE A 83 -1.01 -10.22 -10.53
C PHE A 83 -1.69 -11.27 -11.42
N GLN A 84 -3.02 -11.19 -11.60
CA GLN A 84 -3.76 -12.13 -12.46
C GLN A 84 -3.33 -12.04 -13.93
N ALA A 85 -3.12 -10.82 -14.43
CA ALA A 85 -2.63 -10.60 -15.79
C ALA A 85 -1.21 -11.18 -16.00
N LEU A 86 -0.38 -11.12 -14.97
CA LEU A 86 1.01 -11.59 -14.99
C LEU A 86 1.19 -12.99 -14.38
N ARG A 87 0.11 -13.70 -14.05
CA ARG A 87 0.16 -14.94 -13.25
C ARG A 87 1.10 -15.99 -13.83
N ASN A 88 1.15 -16.10 -15.16
CA ASN A 88 1.97 -17.08 -15.88
C ASN A 88 3.48 -16.80 -15.77
N SER A 89 3.88 -15.60 -15.35
CA SER A 89 5.27 -15.21 -15.14
C SER A 89 5.80 -15.60 -13.75
N PHE A 90 4.93 -16.06 -12.84
CA PHE A 90 5.29 -16.42 -11.47
C PHE A 90 5.26 -17.93 -11.23
N GLU A 91 6.00 -18.39 -10.23
CA GLU A 91 6.00 -19.78 -9.78
C GLU A 91 4.59 -20.27 -9.40
N LYS A 92 4.38 -21.59 -9.40
CA LYS A 92 3.09 -22.18 -9.01
C LYS A 92 2.82 -22.05 -7.51
N ASP A 93 3.87 -22.09 -6.69
CA ASP A 93 3.78 -21.91 -5.25
C ASP A 93 3.34 -20.48 -4.89
N PHE A 94 2.29 -20.35 -4.09
CA PHE A 94 1.69 -19.05 -3.79
C PHE A 94 2.57 -18.19 -2.88
N LEU A 95 3.36 -18.80 -1.98
CA LEU A 95 4.25 -18.05 -1.10
C LEU A 95 5.34 -17.38 -1.93
N LYS A 96 6.04 -18.16 -2.75
CA LYS A 96 7.08 -17.64 -3.64
C LYS A 96 6.55 -16.67 -4.68
N ALA A 97 5.42 -16.98 -5.31
CA ALA A 97 4.81 -16.07 -6.28
C ALA A 97 4.40 -14.75 -5.64
N GLY A 98 3.82 -14.82 -4.43
CA GLY A 98 3.34 -13.67 -3.70
C GLY A 98 4.44 -12.79 -3.13
N THR A 99 5.48 -13.37 -2.53
CA THR A 99 6.62 -12.59 -2.03
C THR A 99 7.43 -12.00 -3.17
N THR A 100 7.58 -12.71 -4.30
CA THR A 100 8.22 -12.15 -5.51
C THR A 100 7.40 -10.99 -6.07
N PHE A 101 6.08 -11.13 -6.16
CA PHE A 101 5.21 -10.04 -6.61
C PHE A 101 5.23 -8.85 -5.65
N GLY A 102 5.18 -9.10 -4.33
CA GLY A 102 5.30 -8.07 -3.31
C GLY A 102 6.63 -7.32 -3.37
N ALA A 103 7.75 -8.03 -3.53
CA ALA A 103 9.05 -7.41 -3.72
C ALA A 103 9.08 -6.54 -4.99
N LEU A 104 8.49 -7.01 -6.09
CA LEU A 104 8.35 -6.20 -7.30
C LEU A 104 7.55 -4.93 -7.04
N LEU A 105 6.37 -5.03 -6.40
CA LEU A 105 5.56 -3.85 -6.02
C LEU A 105 6.37 -2.86 -5.18
N PHE A 106 7.13 -3.36 -4.22
CA PHE A 106 7.98 -2.52 -3.39
C PHE A 106 9.02 -1.76 -4.22
N PHE A 107 9.74 -2.43 -5.11
CA PHE A 107 10.79 -1.78 -5.91
C PHE A 107 10.25 -0.87 -7.02
N VAL A 108 9.07 -1.16 -7.58
CA VAL A 108 8.54 -0.41 -8.73
C VAL A 108 7.54 0.68 -8.34
N ALA A 109 6.90 0.56 -7.17
CA ALA A 109 5.88 1.51 -6.71
C ALA A 109 6.30 2.19 -5.41
N THR A 110 6.48 1.42 -4.33
CA THR A 110 6.69 1.99 -2.98
C THR A 110 8.01 2.76 -2.88
N LEU A 111 9.13 2.15 -3.27
CA LEU A 111 10.45 2.77 -3.13
C LEU A 111 10.59 4.04 -4.00
N PRO A 112 10.20 4.05 -5.29
CA PRO A 112 10.16 5.30 -6.08
C PRO A 112 9.19 6.35 -5.52
N GLY A 113 8.04 5.91 -4.98
CA GLY A 113 7.07 6.80 -4.32
C GLY A 113 7.66 7.50 -3.10
N MET A 114 8.34 6.74 -2.23
CA MET A 114 9.00 7.29 -1.04
C MET A 114 10.18 8.20 -1.40
N ALA A 115 10.96 7.86 -2.43
CA ALA A 115 12.01 8.74 -2.95
C ALA A 115 11.42 10.06 -3.47
N THR A 116 10.28 9.99 -4.17
CA THR A 116 9.57 11.18 -4.65
C THR A 116 9.09 12.04 -3.49
N ILE A 117 8.52 11.44 -2.44
CA ILE A 117 8.12 12.14 -1.21
C ILE A 117 9.32 12.82 -0.56
N TYR A 118 10.43 12.12 -0.38
CA TYR A 118 11.64 12.67 0.23
C TYR A 118 12.22 13.86 -0.52
N LEU A 119 12.18 13.83 -1.86
CA LEU A 119 12.73 14.89 -2.70
C LEU A 119 11.81 16.11 -2.80
N ASN A 120 10.50 15.93 -2.74
CA ASN A 120 9.53 16.98 -3.03
C ASN A 120 8.81 17.53 -1.79
N LEU A 121 8.76 16.77 -0.70
CA LEU A 121 8.07 17.16 0.53
C LEU A 121 9.08 17.30 1.67
N ALA A 122 8.87 18.29 2.54
CA ALA A 122 9.73 18.55 3.69
C ALA A 122 9.48 17.56 4.86
N VAL A 123 9.32 16.27 4.56
CA VAL A 123 9.05 15.22 5.55
C VAL A 123 10.35 14.80 6.23
N PRO A 124 10.38 14.61 7.56
CA PRO A 124 11.56 14.10 8.25
C PRO A 124 12.06 12.77 7.66
N ALA A 125 13.38 12.65 7.44
CA ALA A 125 13.98 11.46 6.82
C ALA A 125 13.68 10.17 7.59
N GLY A 126 13.62 10.24 8.93
CA GLY A 126 13.27 9.09 9.78
C GLY A 126 11.85 8.59 9.54
N LEU A 127 10.90 9.50 9.30
CA LEU A 127 9.52 9.15 9.00
C LEU A 127 9.37 8.52 7.61
N VAL A 128 10.07 9.07 6.61
CA VAL A 128 10.13 8.45 5.28
C VAL A 128 10.72 7.04 5.35
N ALA A 129 11.78 6.85 6.14
CA ALA A 129 12.37 5.52 6.34
C ALA A 129 11.37 4.55 6.98
N SER A 130 10.64 4.99 8.01
CA SER A 130 9.59 4.19 8.65
C SER A 130 8.47 3.81 7.66
N TRP A 131 7.95 4.77 6.89
CA TRP A 131 6.96 4.52 5.85
C TRP A 131 7.45 3.57 4.76
N THR A 132 8.74 3.66 4.40
CA THR A 132 9.35 2.76 3.44
C THR A 132 9.37 1.33 3.96
N VAL A 133 9.73 1.13 5.24
CA VAL A 133 9.70 -0.20 5.88
C VAL A 133 8.27 -0.72 6.00
N ALA A 134 7.32 0.11 6.43
CA ALA A 134 5.91 -0.26 6.49
C ALA A 134 5.38 -0.66 5.10
N GLY A 135 5.74 0.09 4.06
CA GLY A 135 5.39 -0.23 2.68
C GLY A 135 5.96 -1.57 2.21
N LEU A 136 7.22 -1.88 2.53
CA LEU A 136 7.81 -3.21 2.25
C LEU A 136 6.99 -4.33 2.91
N VAL A 137 6.63 -4.16 4.18
CA VAL A 137 5.82 -5.16 4.91
C VAL A 137 4.45 -5.33 4.26
N ILE A 138 3.77 -4.23 3.93
CA ILE A 138 2.47 -4.23 3.26
C ILE A 138 2.55 -4.92 1.89
N ASP A 139 3.56 -4.60 1.08
CA ASP A 139 3.71 -5.16 -0.25
C ASP A 139 4.01 -6.67 -0.21
N LEU A 140 4.85 -7.13 0.72
CA LEU A 140 5.14 -8.56 0.89
C LEU A 140 3.90 -9.33 1.36
N LEU A 141 3.24 -8.86 2.44
CA LEU A 141 2.05 -9.52 2.97
C LEU A 141 0.87 -9.45 1.99
N GLY A 142 0.67 -8.29 1.37
CA GLY A 142 -0.34 -8.04 0.35
C GLY A 142 -0.12 -8.90 -0.89
N GLY A 143 1.11 -8.98 -1.40
CA GLY A 143 1.49 -9.84 -2.51
C GLY A 143 1.23 -11.31 -2.23
N THR A 144 1.58 -11.81 -1.04
CA THR A 144 1.25 -13.17 -0.59
C THR A 144 -0.25 -13.42 -0.50
N ALA A 145 -1.02 -12.49 0.09
CA ALA A 145 -2.47 -12.61 0.17
C ALA A 145 -3.12 -12.65 -1.22
N ILE A 146 -2.70 -11.75 -2.11
CA ILE A 146 -3.16 -11.68 -3.51
C ILE A 146 -2.85 -12.97 -4.25
N ALA A 147 -1.64 -13.52 -4.12
CA ALA A 147 -1.25 -14.77 -4.76
C ALA A 147 -2.07 -15.96 -4.26
N LYS A 148 -2.34 -16.03 -2.95
CA LYS A 148 -3.19 -17.07 -2.35
C LYS A 148 -4.64 -17.00 -2.83
N ILE A 149 -5.20 -15.80 -2.97
CA ILE A 149 -6.57 -15.58 -3.44
C ILE A 149 -6.68 -15.87 -4.95
N SER A 150 -5.66 -15.47 -5.72
CA SER A 150 -5.67 -15.51 -7.18
C SER A 150 -5.26 -16.86 -7.76
N GLY A 151 -4.38 -17.60 -7.08
CA GLY A 151 -4.06 -19.01 -7.36
C GLY A 151 -5.29 -19.89 -7.43
#